data_AF-A0A7X9NS85-F1
#
_entry.id   AF-A0A7X9NS85-F1
#
_cell.length_a   1.000
_cell.length_b   1.000
_cell.length_c   1.000
_cell.angle_alpha   90.00
_cell.angle_beta   90.00
_cell.angle_gamma   90.00
#
_symmetry.space_group_name_H-M   'P 1'
#
loop_
_entity.id
_entity.type
_entity.pdbx_description
1 polymer ?
#
loop_
_entity_poly.entity_id
_entity_poly.type
_entity_poly.pdbx_seq_one_letter_code
_entity_poly.pdbx_strand_id
1 'polypeptide(L)'
;MTQEQRENKNPSHDDLASPERYHAWQFIPFAMPASLDDLHGKPDAVFTLPVTVYWGPRRPPFDMTKTGDVIRAYTEIVSHGWVGMQCELINRELLIEHWPSLLLDKRRVRPAWEERFPELKARMQ
;
A
#
# COMPACT_ATOMS: atom_id res chain seq x y z
N MET A 1 -42.85 -5.10 45.90
CA MET A 1 -41.43 -4.81 45.63
C MET A 1 -40.70 -6.14 45.73
N THR A 2 -40.50 -6.83 44.61
CA THR A 2 -39.76 -8.10 44.59
C THR A 2 -39.03 -8.15 43.26
N GLN A 3 -37.70 -8.03 43.34
CA GLN A 3 -36.80 -7.91 42.20
C GLN A 3 -36.34 -9.31 41.83
N GLU A 4 -36.87 -9.82 40.73
CA GLU A 4 -36.53 -11.13 40.18
C GLU A 4 -35.10 -11.07 39.62
N GLN A 5 -34.19 -11.79 40.27
CA GLN A 5 -32.80 -11.95 39.88
C GLN A 5 -32.76 -12.70 38.54
N ARG A 6 -32.54 -11.97 37.45
CA ARG A 6 -32.17 -12.58 36.16
C ARG A 6 -30.73 -13.07 36.26
N GLU A 7 -30.60 -14.38 36.31
CA GLU A 7 -29.36 -15.14 36.27
C GLU A 7 -28.59 -14.75 34.99
N ASN A 8 -27.50 -14.00 35.17
CA ASN A 8 -26.62 -13.57 34.08
C ASN A 8 -25.76 -14.76 33.64
N LYS A 9 -26.33 -15.65 32.82
CA LYS A 9 -25.57 -16.70 32.15
C LYS A 9 -24.77 -16.05 31.02
N ASN A 10 -23.50 -15.73 31.31
CA ASN A 10 -22.57 -15.30 30.27
C ASN A 10 -22.38 -16.47 29.28
N PRO A 11 -22.54 -16.26 27.97
CA PRO A 11 -22.40 -17.33 26.99
C PRO A 11 -20.95 -17.83 26.95
N SER A 12 -20.79 -19.13 26.68
CA SER A 12 -19.48 -19.78 26.58
C SER A 12 -18.71 -19.25 25.37
N HIS A 13 -17.38 -19.29 25.41
CA HIS A 13 -16.49 -18.83 24.33
C HIS A 13 -16.78 -19.51 22.98
N ASP A 14 -17.36 -20.71 23.00
CA ASP A 14 -17.69 -21.52 21.83
C ASP A 14 -18.97 -21.06 21.08
N ASP A 15 -19.82 -20.22 21.68
CA ASP A 15 -21.07 -19.74 21.04
C ASP A 15 -20.84 -18.56 20.08
N LEU A 16 -19.61 -18.03 20.00
CA LEU A 16 -19.24 -17.04 18.99
C LEU A 16 -18.75 -17.76 17.73
N ALA A 17 -19.68 -18.38 17.01
CA ALA A 17 -19.51 -18.59 15.57
C ALA A 17 -19.13 -17.24 14.97
N SER A 18 -17.83 -17.04 14.69
CA SER A 18 -17.32 -15.75 14.29
C SER A 18 -17.99 -15.37 12.97
N PRO A 19 -18.69 -14.23 12.88
CA PRO A 19 -19.14 -13.73 11.59
C PRO A 19 -17.91 -13.62 10.68
N GLU A 20 -18.08 -13.95 9.41
CA GLU A 20 -17.05 -13.99 8.38
C GLU A 20 -16.02 -12.86 8.61
N ARG A 21 -14.78 -13.24 8.98
CA ARG A 21 -13.73 -12.24 9.25
C ARG A 21 -13.39 -11.55 7.94
N TYR A 22 -13.96 -10.37 7.73
CA TYR A 22 -13.55 -9.50 6.65
C TYR A 22 -12.14 -8.99 6.93
N HIS A 23 -11.27 -9.22 5.97
CA HIS A 23 -9.93 -8.71 6.02
C HIS A 23 -9.91 -7.30 5.43
N ALA A 24 -9.68 -6.28 6.27
CA ALA A 24 -9.77 -4.87 5.86
C ALA A 24 -8.99 -4.56 4.57
N TRP A 25 -7.82 -5.18 4.36
CA TRP A 25 -7.00 -5.03 3.16
C TRP A 25 -7.68 -5.45 1.84
N GLN A 26 -8.79 -6.20 1.90
CA GLN A 26 -9.58 -6.55 0.71
C GLN A 26 -10.37 -5.35 0.16
N PHE A 27 -10.67 -4.35 1.00
CA PHE A 27 -11.55 -3.23 0.64
C PHE A 27 -10.82 -1.90 0.54
N ILE A 28 -9.56 -1.82 0.97
CA ILE A 28 -8.77 -0.59 0.86
C ILE A 28 -8.54 -0.27 -0.63
N PRO A 29 -9.03 0.87 -1.15
CA PRO A 29 -8.76 1.26 -2.53
C PRO A 29 -7.31 1.74 -2.68
N PHE A 30 -6.76 1.58 -3.89
CA PHE A 30 -5.49 2.17 -4.29
C PHE A 30 -5.64 2.82 -5.67
N ALA A 31 -4.84 3.86 -5.91
CA ALA A 31 -4.86 4.60 -7.17
C ALA A 31 -3.75 4.11 -8.11
N MET A 32 -3.95 4.35 -9.40
CA MET A 32 -2.97 4.13 -10.47
C MET A 32 -3.07 5.28 -11.48
N PRO A 33 -1.94 5.77 -12.01
CA PRO A 33 -1.96 6.76 -13.08
C PRO A 33 -2.58 6.18 -14.36
N ALA A 34 -2.86 7.05 -15.34
CA ALA A 34 -3.40 6.60 -16.61
C ALA A 34 -2.35 5.81 -17.42
N SER A 35 -1.10 6.30 -17.42
CA SER A 35 0.06 5.72 -18.07
C SER A 35 1.30 5.75 -17.16
N LEU A 36 2.28 4.88 -17.42
CA LEU A 36 3.61 5.01 -16.83
C LEU A 36 4.35 6.27 -17.34
N ASP A 37 3.97 6.77 -18.52
CA ASP A 37 4.58 7.99 -19.09
C ASP A 37 4.16 9.26 -18.34
N ASP A 38 3.11 9.19 -17.52
CA ASP A 38 2.68 10.28 -16.63
C ASP A 38 3.56 10.38 -15.36
N LEU A 39 4.54 9.49 -15.19
CA LEU A 39 5.44 9.44 -14.05
C LEU A 39 6.68 10.31 -14.32
N HIS A 40 6.75 11.46 -13.64
CA HIS A 40 7.73 12.52 -13.90
C HIS A 40 8.68 12.79 -12.73
N GLY A 41 8.68 11.92 -11.72
CA GLY A 41 9.60 12.01 -10.60
C GLY A 41 11.05 12.07 -11.06
N LYS A 42 11.87 12.87 -10.37
CA LYS A 42 13.30 12.94 -10.64
C LYS A 42 14.02 11.78 -9.98
N PRO A 43 14.99 11.12 -10.66
CA PRO A 43 15.69 9.97 -10.10
C PRO A 43 16.62 10.31 -8.92
N ASP A 44 17.01 11.57 -8.79
CA ASP A 44 17.86 12.11 -7.71
C ASP A 44 17.07 12.95 -6.68
N ALA A 45 15.73 12.84 -6.68
CA ALA A 45 14.89 13.60 -5.78
C ALA A 45 15.14 13.25 -4.31
N VAL A 46 14.94 14.24 -3.44
CA VAL A 46 14.87 14.05 -1.99
C VAL A 46 13.55 14.63 -1.50
N PHE A 47 12.69 13.82 -0.88
CA PHE A 47 11.37 14.26 -0.44
C PHE A 47 10.87 13.52 0.81
N THR A 48 9.90 14.11 1.50
CA THR A 48 9.20 13.46 2.61
C THR A 48 7.80 13.03 2.17
N LEU A 49 7.33 11.91 2.70
CA LEU A 49 5.97 11.45 2.46
C LEU A 49 5.02 11.94 3.56
N PRO A 50 3.78 12.33 3.22
CA PRO A 50 2.79 12.69 4.21
C PRO A 50 2.38 11.49 5.06
N VAL A 51 1.80 11.76 6.23
CA VAL A 51 1.30 10.72 7.16
C VAL A 51 0.30 9.77 6.51
N THR A 52 -0.44 10.25 5.52
CA THR A 52 -1.47 9.46 4.82
C THR A 52 -0.88 8.38 3.92
N VAL A 53 0.43 8.42 3.67
CA VAL A 53 1.15 7.47 2.81
C VAL A 53 2.20 6.71 3.60
N TYR A 54 2.86 7.34 4.58
CA TYR A 54 3.93 6.71 5.35
C TYR A 54 3.74 6.83 6.87
N TRP A 55 3.60 5.68 7.54
CA TRP A 55 3.33 5.56 8.98
C TRP A 55 4.53 5.07 9.81
N GLY A 56 5.75 5.12 9.26
CA GLY A 56 6.95 4.72 10.01
C GLY A 56 7.23 5.61 11.23
N PRO A 57 7.94 5.09 12.26
CA PRO A 57 8.20 5.80 13.51
C PRO A 57 9.08 7.04 13.34
N ARG A 58 9.87 7.11 12.27
CA ARG A 58 10.58 8.31 11.81
C ARG A 58 10.21 8.56 10.36
N ARG A 59 9.99 9.82 9.97
CA ARG A 59 9.76 10.23 8.57
C ARG A 59 10.97 11.01 8.04
N PRO A 60 12.14 10.37 7.88
CA PRO A 60 13.25 11.03 7.23
C PRO A 60 12.88 11.34 5.77
N PRO A 61 13.51 12.35 5.16
CA PRO A 61 13.49 12.47 3.71
C PRO A 61 14.00 11.17 3.08
N PHE A 62 13.30 10.69 2.06
CA PHE A 62 13.75 9.62 1.19
C PHE A 62 14.68 10.21 0.14
N ASP A 63 15.84 9.61 -0.01
CA ASP A 63 16.85 10.00 -0.99
C ASP A 63 16.84 8.98 -2.14
N MET A 64 16.32 9.38 -3.30
CA MET A 64 16.06 8.48 -4.43
C MET A 64 17.34 7.98 -5.12
N THR A 65 18.51 8.50 -4.72
CA THR A 65 19.80 7.92 -5.10
C THR A 65 20.15 6.64 -4.32
N LYS A 66 19.43 6.36 -3.23
CA LYS A 66 19.65 5.18 -2.37
C LYS A 66 18.61 4.12 -2.64
N THR A 67 19.05 2.96 -3.13
CA THR A 67 18.17 1.82 -3.44
C THR A 67 17.20 1.45 -2.31
N GLY A 68 17.65 1.49 -1.05
CA GLY A 68 16.79 1.19 0.11
C GLY A 68 15.64 2.20 0.29
N ASP A 69 15.90 3.47 -0.01
CA ASP A 69 14.89 4.53 0.05
C ASP A 69 13.96 4.46 -1.15
N VAL A 70 14.46 4.13 -2.35
CA VAL A 70 13.62 3.89 -3.54
C VAL A 70 12.60 2.79 -3.26
N ILE A 71 13.06 1.63 -2.77
CA ILE A 71 12.19 0.48 -2.50
C ILE A 71 11.11 0.84 -1.47
N ARG A 72 11.50 1.49 -0.36
CA ARG A 72 10.53 1.90 0.67
C ARG A 72 9.56 2.96 0.16
N ALA A 73 10.06 4.05 -0.41
CA ALA A 73 9.22 5.15 -0.88
C ALA A 73 8.22 4.66 -1.93
N TYR A 74 8.68 3.93 -2.95
CA TYR A 74 7.79 3.46 -4.02
C TYR A 74 6.81 2.39 -3.55
N THR A 75 7.18 1.52 -2.61
CA THR A 75 6.22 0.58 -2.00
C THR A 75 5.02 1.33 -1.39
N GLU A 76 5.30 2.41 -0.66
CA GLU A 76 4.27 3.18 0.04
C GLU A 76 3.45 4.05 -0.92
N ILE A 77 4.10 4.74 -1.88
CA ILE A 77 3.39 5.59 -2.86
C ILE A 77 2.51 4.74 -3.80
N VAL A 78 2.99 3.56 -4.23
CA VAL A 78 2.21 2.64 -5.07
C VAL A 78 1.01 2.07 -4.32
N SER A 79 1.19 1.75 -3.03
CA SER A 79 0.12 1.14 -2.22
C SER A 79 -0.90 2.14 -1.69
N HIS A 80 -0.47 3.38 -1.42
CA HIS A 80 -1.26 4.35 -0.62
C HIS A 80 -1.32 5.76 -1.21
N GLY A 81 -0.51 6.07 -2.22
CA GLY A 81 -0.50 7.37 -2.87
C GLY A 81 -1.75 7.63 -3.71
N TRP A 82 -2.05 8.91 -3.95
CA TRP A 82 -3.02 9.34 -4.96
C TRP A 82 -2.32 9.60 -6.30
N VAL A 83 -3.09 9.64 -7.40
CA VAL A 83 -2.54 9.74 -8.76
C VAL A 83 -1.57 10.91 -8.93
N GLY A 84 -1.95 12.12 -8.49
CA GLY A 84 -1.07 13.30 -8.60
C GLY A 84 0.29 13.11 -7.92
N MET A 85 0.32 12.50 -6.73
CA MET A 85 1.57 12.19 -6.04
C MET A 85 2.38 11.12 -6.78
N GLN A 86 1.72 10.09 -7.31
CA GLN A 86 2.39 9.06 -8.09
C GLN A 86 3.08 9.70 -9.30
N CYS A 87 2.36 10.52 -10.07
CA CYS A 87 2.89 11.25 -11.21
C CYS A 87 4.04 12.22 -10.85
N GLU A 88 3.96 12.90 -9.70
CA GLU A 88 4.97 13.87 -9.28
C GLU A 88 6.24 13.22 -8.72
N LEU A 89 6.11 12.14 -7.94
CA LEU A 89 7.23 11.61 -7.13
C LEU A 89 7.84 10.32 -7.70
N ILE A 90 7.11 9.56 -8.52
CA ILE A 90 7.65 8.34 -9.11
C ILE A 90 8.33 8.67 -10.43
N ASN A 91 9.57 8.21 -10.56
CA ASN A 91 10.30 8.16 -11.81
C ASN A 91 9.98 6.82 -12.50
N ARG A 92 9.59 6.88 -13.78
CA ARG A 92 9.20 5.71 -14.57
C ARG A 92 10.30 4.65 -14.63
N GLU A 93 11.53 5.05 -14.96
CA GLU A 93 12.64 4.14 -15.16
C GLU A 93 13.06 3.46 -13.85
N LEU A 94 13.17 4.22 -12.76
CA LEU A 94 13.45 3.66 -11.43
C LEU A 94 12.33 2.74 -10.95
N LEU A 95 11.06 3.09 -11.22
CA LEU A 95 9.94 2.23 -10.87
C LEU A 95 10.06 0.88 -11.54
N ILE A 96 10.30 0.88 -12.86
CA ILE A 96 10.50 -0.36 -13.62
C ILE A 96 11.71 -1.09 -13.04
N GLU A 97 12.88 -0.45 -12.94
CA GLU A 97 14.12 -1.06 -12.46
C GLU A 97 13.94 -1.83 -11.15
N HIS A 98 13.28 -1.20 -10.17
CA HIS A 98 13.10 -1.72 -8.82
C HIS A 98 11.77 -2.44 -8.59
N TRP A 99 10.91 -2.57 -9.61
CA TRP A 99 9.59 -3.21 -9.50
C TRP A 99 9.63 -4.59 -8.81
N PRO A 100 10.61 -5.49 -9.12
CA PRO A 100 10.69 -6.80 -8.47
C PRO A 100 11.04 -6.73 -6.98
N SER A 101 11.65 -5.63 -6.53
CA SER A 101 12.08 -5.44 -5.14
C SER A 101 11.03 -4.76 -4.26
N LEU A 102 9.97 -4.18 -4.84
CA LEU A 102 8.92 -3.52 -4.06
C LEU A 102 8.12 -4.51 -3.22
N LEU A 103 7.85 -4.15 -1.96
CA LEU A 103 7.15 -4.99 -0.98
C LEU A 103 5.63 -4.81 -1.06
N LEU A 104 5.08 -4.99 -2.26
CA LEU A 104 3.66 -4.77 -2.56
C LEU A 104 2.79 -5.97 -2.15
N ASP A 105 1.52 -5.68 -1.84
CA ASP A 105 0.52 -6.73 -1.67
C ASP A 105 0.40 -7.58 -2.95
N LYS A 106 0.74 -8.86 -2.82
CA LYS A 106 0.80 -9.82 -3.95
C LYS A 106 -0.58 -10.26 -4.45
N ARG A 107 -1.65 -9.92 -3.74
CA ARG A 107 -3.02 -10.37 -4.06
C ARG A 107 -3.81 -9.30 -4.80
N ARG A 108 -3.48 -8.02 -4.64
CA ARG A 108 -4.23 -6.88 -5.18
C ARG A 108 -3.34 -5.86 -5.86
N VAL A 109 -2.44 -5.22 -5.13
CA VAL A 109 -1.70 -4.04 -5.64
C VAL A 109 -0.77 -4.45 -6.78
N ARG A 110 0.10 -5.44 -6.55
CA ARG A 110 1.03 -5.94 -7.56
C ARG A 110 0.35 -6.43 -8.85
N PRO A 111 -0.61 -7.39 -8.79
CA PRO A 111 -1.25 -7.87 -10.00
C PRO A 111 -2.05 -6.79 -10.75
N ALA A 112 -2.71 -5.86 -10.05
CA ALA A 112 -3.46 -4.79 -10.71
C ALA A 112 -2.54 -3.80 -11.46
N TRP A 113 -1.39 -3.45 -10.87
CA TRP A 113 -0.39 -2.62 -11.55
C TRP A 113 0.23 -3.37 -12.74
N GLU A 114 0.55 -4.65 -12.61
CA GLU A 114 1.11 -5.49 -13.69
C GLU A 114 0.11 -5.77 -14.82
N GLU A 115 -1.20 -5.81 -14.51
CA GLU A 115 -2.28 -5.92 -15.49
C GLU A 115 -2.44 -4.61 -16.28
N ARG A 116 -2.33 -3.46 -15.61
CA ARG A 116 -2.44 -2.15 -16.24
C ARG A 116 -1.18 -1.75 -17.02
N PHE A 117 -0.01 -2.14 -16.53
CA PHE A 117 1.31 -1.74 -17.05
C PHE A 117 2.15 -2.98 -17.40
N PRO A 118 2.03 -3.51 -18.64
CA PRO A 118 2.74 -4.71 -19.07
C PRO A 118 4.27 -4.64 -18.91
N GLU A 119 4.87 -3.46 -18.96
CA GLU A 119 6.30 -3.22 -18.77
C GLU A 119 6.78 -3.65 -17.38
N LEU A 120 5.97 -3.44 -16.35
CA LEU A 120 6.26 -3.89 -14.98
C LEU A 120 6.23 -5.40 -14.88
N LYS A 121 5.26 -6.04 -15.55
CA LYS A 121 5.14 -7.49 -15.61
C LYS A 121 6.30 -8.13 -16.37
N ALA A 122 6.74 -7.52 -17.46
CA ALA A 122 7.90 -7.99 -18.23
C ALA A 122 9.17 -7.98 -17.38
N ARG A 123 9.30 -7.00 -16.48
CA ARG A 123 10.46 -6.86 -15.59
C ARG A 123 10.55 -7.87 -14.45
N MET A 124 9.45 -8.60 -14.18
CA MET A 124 9.38 -9.68 -13.20
C MET A 124 9.98 -11.01 -13.69
N GLN A 125 10.33 -11.12 -14.98
CA GLN A 125 10.88 -12.31 -15.63
C GLN A 125 12.41 -12.21 -15.72
#